data_AF-A0A7W3N969-F1
#
_entry.id   AF-A0A7W3N969-F1
#
_cell.length_a   1.000
_cell.length_b   1.000
_cell.length_c   1.000
_cell.angle_alpha   90.00
_cell.angle_beta   90.00
_cell.angle_gamma   90.00
#
_symmetry.space_group_name_H-M   'P 1'
#
loop_
_entity.id
_entity.type
_entity.pdbx_description
1 polymer ?
#
loop_
_entity_poly.entity_id
_entity_poly.type
_entity_poly.pdbx_seq_one_letter_code
_entity_poly.pdbx_strand_id
1 'polypeptide(L)'
;MGNQKVRRVKSIYEIKEKLAEYESCFYKNNFKLDFDARRILEKIGLYLEKWQNFYEGYSWNARAIEVGDVRYIEGLLQELHYVSLYKRFEKYNERIVEVGTLYQILKNKKKIQRNYSFRKFHNEMKVMAKQNYINFEKFIINRIFSGEIYTMLRSFNQIEYNFKLIKTHGMYHLLYVYGSPENNTVKVGVTKQNLANRYLKATESYNEHFPTKKLNEIKVIESLNALNLESYLKRKFKQQRHPLFNSTEWFLLTKSELKYFTNDEYKNDADFMKILNYKLDV
;
A
#
# COMPACT_ATOMS: atom_id res chain seq x y z
N MET A 1 28.71 -3.71 30.25
CA MET A 1 28.06 -4.40 29.10
C MET A 1 27.36 -3.46 28.10
N GLY A 2 26.84 -2.29 28.50
CA GLY A 2 26.12 -1.37 27.58
C GLY A 2 26.92 -0.87 26.36
N ASN A 3 28.18 -0.46 26.55
CA ASN A 3 29.00 0.10 25.46
C ASN A 3 29.34 -0.90 24.34
N GLN A 4 29.53 -2.18 24.65
CA GLN A 4 29.80 -3.21 23.66
C GLN A 4 28.55 -3.55 22.83
N LYS A 5 27.38 -3.59 23.48
CA LYS A 5 26.08 -3.75 22.80
C LYS A 5 25.81 -2.61 21.82
N VAL A 6 26.01 -1.36 22.25
CA VAL A 6 25.86 -0.17 21.40
C VAL A 6 26.83 -0.21 20.21
N ARG A 7 28.11 -0.54 20.43
CA ARG A 7 29.10 -0.66 19.34
C ARG A 7 28.71 -1.74 18.33
N ARG A 8 28.22 -2.90 18.77
CA ARG A 8 27.81 -4.00 17.87
C ARG A 8 26.58 -3.64 17.03
N VAL A 9 25.55 -3.06 17.63
CA VAL A 9 24.37 -2.57 16.89
C VAL A 9 24.80 -1.52 15.85
N LYS A 10 25.71 -0.62 16.23
CA LYS A 10 26.29 0.36 15.30
C LYS A 10 26.99 -0.31 14.12
N SER A 11 27.85 -1.31 14.37
CA SER A 11 28.53 -2.04 13.29
C SER A 11 27.56 -2.79 12.37
N ILE A 12 26.51 -3.41 12.92
CA ILE A 12 25.46 -4.06 12.11
C ILE A 12 24.78 -3.03 11.20
N TYR A 13 24.47 -1.85 11.74
CA TYR A 13 23.88 -0.75 10.98
C TYR A 13 24.82 -0.24 9.88
N GLU A 14 26.10 -0.02 10.19
CA GLU A 14 27.13 0.39 9.22
C GLU A 14 27.28 -0.65 8.08
N ILE A 15 27.23 -1.95 8.39
CA ILE A 15 27.24 -3.01 7.36
C ILE A 15 25.98 -2.92 6.49
N LYS A 16 24.80 -2.80 7.10
CA LYS A 16 23.53 -2.65 6.34
C LYS A 16 23.56 -1.42 5.43
N GLU A 17 24.13 -0.30 5.89
CA GLU A 17 24.31 0.89 5.06
C GLU A 17 25.23 0.65 3.87
N LYS A 18 26.38 -0.04 4.05
CA LYS A 18 27.27 -0.38 2.93
C LYS A 18 26.63 -1.33 1.91
N LEU A 19 25.84 -2.29 2.37
CA LEU A 19 25.08 -3.17 1.47
C LEU A 19 23.95 -2.40 0.75
N ALA A 20 23.32 -1.42 1.41
CA ALA A 20 22.35 -0.53 0.79
C ALA A 20 22.98 0.42 -0.25
N GLU A 21 24.19 0.91 0.00
CA GLU A 21 24.98 1.69 -0.96
C GLU A 21 25.34 0.84 -2.18
N TYR A 22 25.83 -0.39 -1.98
CA TYR A 22 26.09 -1.35 -3.05
C TYR A 22 24.86 -1.57 -3.93
N GLU A 23 23.71 -1.86 -3.33
CA GLU A 23 22.45 -2.05 -4.05
C GLU A 23 22.05 -0.79 -4.84
N SER A 24 22.24 0.40 -4.24
CA SER A 24 21.93 1.68 -4.87
C SER A 24 22.76 1.94 -6.13
N CYS A 25 23.99 1.40 -6.23
CA CYS A 25 24.81 1.51 -7.43
C CYS A 25 24.14 0.89 -8.66
N PHE A 26 23.40 -0.21 -8.50
CA PHE A 26 22.65 -0.82 -9.61
C PHE A 26 21.55 0.12 -10.10
N TYR A 27 20.70 0.59 -9.18
CA TYR A 27 19.51 1.33 -9.54
C TYR A 27 19.82 2.75 -10.05
N LYS A 28 20.83 3.43 -9.49
CA LYS A 28 21.32 4.72 -10.01
C LYS A 28 21.79 4.64 -11.45
N ASN A 29 22.33 3.48 -11.85
CA ASN A 29 22.85 3.22 -13.19
C ASN A 29 21.86 2.43 -14.07
N ASN A 30 20.61 2.30 -13.65
CA ASN A 30 19.54 1.60 -14.39
C ASN A 30 19.80 0.10 -14.62
N PHE A 31 20.58 -0.55 -13.76
CA PHE A 31 20.82 -2.00 -13.76
C PHE A 31 19.86 -2.72 -12.82
N LYS A 32 19.45 -3.92 -13.22
CA LYS A 32 18.76 -4.88 -12.37
C LYS A 32 19.74 -5.46 -11.37
N LEU A 33 19.29 -5.64 -10.13
CA LEU A 33 20.03 -6.45 -9.18
C LEU A 33 19.96 -7.92 -9.63
N ASP A 34 21.13 -8.50 -9.91
CA ASP A 34 21.23 -9.88 -10.36
C ASP A 34 20.65 -10.87 -9.36
N PHE A 35 20.12 -12.00 -9.85
CA PHE A 35 19.51 -13.02 -9.00
C PHE A 35 20.48 -13.59 -7.95
N ASP A 36 21.74 -13.85 -8.32
CA ASP A 36 22.73 -14.39 -7.38
C ASP A 36 23.12 -13.33 -6.35
N ALA A 37 23.37 -12.09 -6.80
CA ALA A 37 23.66 -10.96 -5.92
C ALA A 37 22.51 -10.73 -4.93
N ARG A 38 21.27 -10.75 -5.41
CA ARG A 38 20.06 -10.65 -4.60
C ARG A 38 19.98 -11.75 -3.55
N ARG A 39 20.15 -13.00 -3.94
CA ARG A 39 20.12 -14.15 -3.03
C ARG A 39 21.20 -14.04 -1.94
N ILE A 40 22.40 -13.59 -2.30
CA ILE A 40 23.49 -13.37 -1.36
C ILE A 40 23.13 -12.26 -0.36
N LEU A 41 22.66 -11.11 -0.86
CA LEU A 41 22.24 -9.98 -0.03
C LEU A 41 21.08 -10.35 0.92
N GLU A 42 20.08 -11.10 0.45
CA GLU A 42 18.97 -11.60 1.27
C GLU A 42 19.49 -12.52 2.40
N LYS A 43 20.42 -13.44 2.10
CA LYS A 43 21.05 -14.29 3.11
C LYS A 43 21.79 -13.47 4.15
N ILE A 44 22.63 -12.51 3.74
CA ILE A 44 23.35 -11.63 4.67
C ILE A 44 22.36 -10.85 5.54
N GLY A 45 21.29 -10.31 4.92
CA GLY A 45 20.24 -9.57 5.61
C GLY A 45 19.59 -10.37 6.75
N LEU A 46 19.26 -11.64 6.51
CA LEU A 46 18.68 -12.54 7.51
C LEU A 46 19.59 -12.74 8.73
N TYR A 47 20.91 -12.88 8.53
CA TYR A 47 21.85 -12.99 9.64
C TYR A 47 21.94 -11.68 10.45
N LEU A 48 22.05 -10.54 9.76
CA LEU A 48 22.14 -9.24 10.41
C LEU A 48 20.86 -8.89 11.20
N GLU A 49 19.69 -9.31 10.73
CA GLU A 49 18.42 -9.16 11.45
C GLU A 49 18.38 -10.01 12.73
N LYS A 50 18.74 -11.30 12.64
CA LYS A 50 18.80 -12.20 13.81
C LYS A 50 19.76 -11.67 14.88
N TRP A 51 20.92 -11.17 14.45
CA TRP A 51 21.92 -10.60 15.34
C TRP A 51 21.41 -9.32 16.00
N GLN A 52 20.75 -8.43 15.26
CA GLN A 52 20.15 -7.22 15.82
C GLN A 52 19.08 -7.53 16.87
N ASN A 53 18.15 -8.44 16.56
CA ASN A 53 17.06 -8.84 17.47
C ASN A 53 17.59 -9.41 18.79
N PHE A 54 18.65 -10.21 18.74
CA PHE A 54 19.33 -10.74 19.92
C PHE A 54 19.82 -9.63 20.85
N TYR A 55 20.43 -8.58 20.30
CA TYR A 55 20.89 -7.47 21.14
C TYR A 55 19.76 -6.57 21.59
N GLU A 56 18.71 -6.35 20.81
CA GLU A 56 17.56 -5.55 21.23
C GLU A 56 16.68 -6.24 22.28
N GLY A 57 16.92 -7.52 22.58
CA GLY A 57 16.25 -8.27 23.65
C GLY A 57 14.94 -8.91 23.23
N TYR A 58 14.70 -9.08 21.92
CA TYR A 58 13.51 -9.75 21.39
C TYR A 58 13.69 -11.28 21.45
N SER A 59 12.77 -12.00 22.10
CA SER A 59 12.93 -13.43 22.40
C SER A 59 12.52 -14.38 21.28
N TRP A 60 11.67 -13.95 20.35
CA TRP A 60 10.99 -14.90 19.45
C TRP A 60 11.86 -15.51 18.34
N ASN A 61 13.05 -14.95 18.02
CA ASN A 61 13.93 -15.45 16.94
C ASN A 61 15.41 -15.00 17.06
N ALA A 62 15.86 -14.62 18.25
CA ALA A 62 17.20 -14.10 18.49
C ALA A 62 18.26 -15.22 18.50
N ARG A 63 19.31 -15.09 17.68
CA ARG A 63 20.46 -16.03 17.66
C ARG A 63 21.74 -15.33 18.09
N ALA A 64 22.53 -16.01 18.94
CA ALA A 64 23.88 -15.56 19.28
C ALA A 64 24.79 -15.53 18.03
N ILE A 65 25.82 -14.68 18.05
CA ILE A 65 26.81 -14.62 16.96
C ILE A 65 27.85 -15.71 17.20
N GLU A 66 27.94 -16.68 16.29
CA GLU A 66 28.98 -17.72 16.29
C GLU A 66 30.13 -17.38 15.33
N VAL A 67 31.34 -17.85 15.62
CA VAL A 67 32.51 -17.64 14.72
C VAL A 67 32.26 -18.20 13.33
N GLY A 68 31.54 -19.33 13.24
CA GLY A 68 31.14 -19.93 11.96
C GLY A 68 30.21 -19.03 11.14
N ASP A 69 29.31 -18.29 11.79
CA ASP A 69 28.41 -17.36 11.10
C ASP A 69 29.18 -16.17 10.51
N VAL A 70 30.19 -15.65 11.22
CA VAL A 70 31.06 -14.57 10.71
C VAL A 70 31.82 -15.03 9.46
N ARG A 71 32.46 -16.21 9.52
CA ARG A 71 33.17 -16.80 8.37
C ARG A 71 32.23 -17.03 7.18
N TYR A 72 30.99 -17.46 7.45
CA TYR A 72 29.99 -17.65 6.41
C TYR A 72 29.62 -16.34 5.72
N ILE A 73 29.39 -15.27 6.48
CA ILE A 73 29.11 -13.94 5.91
C ILE A 73 30.31 -13.42 5.12
N GLU A 74 31.54 -13.62 5.61
CA GLU A 74 32.75 -13.25 4.85
C GLU A 74 32.81 -13.98 3.50
N GLY A 75 32.52 -15.28 3.47
CA GLY A 75 32.41 -16.06 2.23
C GLY A 75 31.33 -15.50 1.28
N LEU A 76 30.15 -15.18 1.81
CA LEU A 76 29.08 -14.54 1.04
C LEU A 76 29.51 -13.18 0.46
N LEU A 77 30.27 -12.37 1.21
CA LEU A 77 30.79 -11.09 0.73
C LEU A 77 31.83 -11.28 -0.38
N GLN A 78 32.68 -12.30 -0.28
CA GLN A 78 33.62 -12.67 -1.34
C GLN A 78 32.89 -13.13 -2.61
N GLU A 79 31.85 -13.95 -2.47
CA GLU A 79 30.99 -14.34 -3.59
C GLU A 79 30.30 -13.13 -4.22
N LEU A 80 29.76 -12.21 -3.41
CA LEU A 80 29.15 -10.97 -3.90
C LEU A 80 30.15 -10.12 -4.69
N HIS A 81 31.38 -10.02 -4.19
CA HIS A 81 32.46 -9.32 -4.87
C HIS A 81 32.79 -9.96 -6.22
N TYR A 82 32.90 -11.29 -6.26
CA TYR A 82 33.12 -12.05 -7.50
C TYR A 82 31.99 -11.80 -8.52
N VAL A 83 30.72 -11.92 -8.11
CA VAL A 83 29.56 -11.63 -8.97
C VAL A 83 29.65 -10.21 -9.53
N SER A 84 30.03 -9.24 -8.69
CA SER A 84 30.15 -7.83 -9.07
C SER A 84 31.25 -7.55 -10.08
N LEU A 85 32.34 -8.32 -10.06
CA LEU A 85 33.48 -8.13 -10.97
C LEU A 85 33.28 -8.82 -12.32
N TYR A 86 32.74 -10.04 -12.31
CA TYR A 86 32.82 -10.92 -13.47
C TYR A 86 31.48 -11.16 -14.18
N LYS A 87 30.35 -10.89 -13.52
CA LYS A 87 29.03 -11.10 -14.13
C LYS A 87 28.59 -9.86 -14.91
N ARG A 88 27.97 -10.09 -16.07
CA ARG A 88 27.31 -9.02 -16.82
C ARG A 88 25.92 -8.77 -16.23
N PHE A 89 25.63 -7.51 -15.93
CA PHE A 89 24.33 -7.11 -15.37
C PHE A 89 23.37 -6.62 -16.45
N GLU A 90 22.12 -7.05 -16.35
CA GLU A 90 21.05 -6.57 -17.22
C GLU A 90 20.60 -5.16 -16.83
N LYS A 91 20.26 -4.35 -17.84
CA LYS A 91 19.59 -3.08 -17.61
C LYS A 91 18.09 -3.27 -17.51
N TYR A 92 17.42 -2.37 -16.79
CA TYR A 92 15.99 -2.23 -16.93
C TYR A 92 15.66 -1.67 -18.32
N ASN A 93 14.60 -2.20 -18.95
CA ASN A 93 14.07 -1.69 -20.21
C ASN A 93 13.47 -0.29 -20.05
N GLU A 94 13.11 0.06 -18.83
CA GLU A 94 12.51 1.33 -18.47
C GLU A 94 13.46 2.15 -17.60
N ARG A 95 13.33 3.47 -17.66
CA ARG A 95 14.13 4.37 -16.85
C ARG A 95 13.68 4.31 -15.39
N ILE A 96 14.62 4.00 -14.51
CA ILE A 96 14.47 4.10 -13.06
C ILE A 96 14.85 5.50 -12.60
N VAL A 97 14.09 6.03 -11.65
CA VAL A 97 14.40 7.29 -10.98
C VAL A 97 14.15 7.21 -9.48
N GLU A 98 14.96 7.92 -8.71
CA GLU A 98 14.71 8.17 -7.29
C GLU A 98 13.41 8.97 -7.09
N VAL A 99 12.76 8.79 -5.94
CA VAL A 99 11.49 9.46 -5.58
C VAL A 99 11.56 10.99 -5.68
N GLY A 100 12.71 11.60 -5.35
CA GLY A 100 12.92 13.05 -5.53
C GLY A 100 12.78 13.48 -6.98
N THR A 101 13.42 12.74 -7.88
CA THR A 101 13.36 12.98 -9.33
C THR A 101 11.96 12.72 -9.87
N LEU A 102 11.30 11.64 -9.44
CA LEU A 102 9.91 11.35 -9.82
C LEU A 102 8.97 12.51 -9.45
N TYR A 103 9.07 13.02 -8.21
CA TYR A 103 8.26 14.13 -7.75
C TYR A 103 8.41 15.36 -8.64
N GLN A 104 9.65 15.74 -9.00
CA GLN A 104 9.89 16.88 -9.89
C GLN A 104 9.30 16.66 -11.28
N ILE A 105 9.45 15.47 -11.86
CA ILE A 105 8.87 15.13 -13.16
C ILE A 105 7.35 15.23 -13.12
N LEU A 106 6.70 14.64 -12.12
CA LEU A 106 5.25 14.67 -11.98
C LEU A 106 4.71 16.09 -11.73
N LYS A 107 5.44 16.89 -10.93
CA LYS A 107 5.10 18.30 -10.67
C LYS A 107 5.17 19.14 -11.94
N ASN A 108 6.23 18.99 -12.72
CA ASN A 108 6.43 19.71 -13.98
C ASN A 108 5.36 19.34 -15.01
N LYS A 109 4.94 18.07 -15.04
CA LYS A 109 3.83 17.58 -15.88
C LYS A 109 2.44 17.94 -15.36
N LYS A 110 2.32 18.69 -14.26
CA LYS A 110 1.06 19.03 -13.58
C LYS A 110 0.20 17.80 -13.22
N LYS A 111 0.82 16.63 -13.03
CA LYS A 111 0.14 15.39 -12.61
C LYS A 111 -0.17 15.37 -11.11
N ILE A 112 0.52 16.19 -10.33
CA ILE A 112 0.26 16.40 -8.91
C ILE A 112 -0.12 17.85 -8.66
N GLN A 113 -0.91 18.09 -7.62
CA GLN A 113 -1.36 19.44 -7.27
C GLN A 113 -0.16 20.34 -6.94
N ARG A 114 -0.22 21.63 -7.32
CA ARG A 114 0.89 22.57 -7.15
C ARG A 114 1.36 22.74 -5.70
N ASN A 115 0.41 22.71 -4.76
CA ASN A 115 0.63 22.82 -3.31
C ASN A 115 1.02 21.48 -2.65
N TYR A 116 1.08 20.39 -3.41
CA TYR A 116 1.45 19.09 -2.88
C TYR A 116 2.97 19.05 -2.63
N SER A 117 3.37 18.91 -1.37
CA SER A 117 4.77 19.05 -0.96
C SER A 117 5.58 17.77 -1.18
N PHE A 118 6.89 17.92 -1.41
CA PHE A 118 7.80 16.78 -1.54
C PHE A 118 7.81 15.91 -0.29
N ARG A 119 7.81 16.51 0.91
CA ARG A 119 7.76 15.77 2.18
C ARG A 119 6.54 14.86 2.25
N LYS A 120 5.36 15.36 1.84
CA LYS A 120 4.13 14.56 1.80
C LYS A 120 4.24 13.43 0.77
N PHE A 121 4.69 13.75 -0.44
CA PHE A 121 4.93 12.76 -1.51
C PHE A 121 5.83 11.63 -1.04
N HIS A 122 6.99 11.98 -0.48
CA HIS A 122 7.99 11.03 -0.03
C HIS A 122 7.48 10.13 1.10
N ASN A 123 6.72 10.68 2.05
CA ASN A 123 6.10 9.89 3.11
C ASN A 123 5.05 8.90 2.56
N GLU A 124 4.24 9.33 1.60
CA GLU A 124 3.24 8.46 0.97
C GLU A 124 3.91 7.36 0.13
N MET A 125 5.01 7.66 -0.58
CA MET A 125 5.85 6.65 -1.26
C MET A 125 6.47 5.64 -0.29
N LYS A 126 6.96 6.10 0.88
CA LYS A 126 7.47 5.20 1.94
C LYS A 126 6.40 4.25 2.46
N VAL A 127 5.19 4.76 2.68
CA VAL A 127 4.05 3.95 3.12
C VAL A 127 3.71 2.91 2.05
N MET A 128 3.66 3.31 0.78
CA MET A 128 3.49 2.38 -0.32
C MET A 128 4.58 1.31 -0.27
N ALA A 129 5.86 1.67 -0.37
CA ALA A 129 6.99 0.73 -0.43
C ALA A 129 6.99 -0.33 0.70
N LYS A 130 6.43 -0.01 1.87
CA LYS A 130 6.32 -0.95 3.01
C LYS A 130 5.14 -1.92 2.92
N GLN A 131 4.02 -1.50 2.31
CA GLN A 131 2.73 -2.16 2.54
C GLN A 131 2.39 -3.26 1.53
N ASN A 132 3.19 -3.49 0.48
CA ASN A 132 2.98 -4.54 -0.52
C ASN A 132 1.55 -4.59 -1.15
N TYR A 133 0.75 -3.53 -1.02
CA TYR A 133 -0.63 -3.39 -1.48
C TYR A 133 -0.88 -3.43 -3.00
N ILE A 134 0.13 -3.26 -3.84
CA ILE A 134 0.07 -3.26 -5.31
C ILE A 134 1.18 -4.19 -5.78
N ASN A 135 1.15 -4.71 -7.00
CA ASN A 135 2.32 -5.41 -7.56
C ASN A 135 3.53 -4.45 -7.61
N PHE A 136 4.33 -4.42 -6.55
CA PHE A 136 5.30 -3.36 -6.27
C PHE A 136 6.32 -3.24 -7.39
N GLU A 137 6.76 -4.36 -7.95
CA GLU A 137 7.82 -4.41 -8.96
C GLU A 137 7.47 -3.62 -10.23
N LYS A 138 6.17 -3.42 -10.52
CA LYS A 138 5.75 -2.58 -11.65
C LYS A 138 6.01 -1.09 -11.42
N PHE A 139 5.99 -0.61 -10.19
CA PHE A 139 6.07 0.82 -9.86
C PHE A 139 7.31 1.19 -9.05
N ILE A 140 7.64 0.41 -8.03
CA ILE A 140 8.69 0.67 -7.05
C ILE A 140 9.63 -0.52 -7.03
N ILE A 141 10.92 -0.26 -7.13
CA ILE A 141 11.94 -1.30 -7.06
C ILE A 141 11.97 -1.88 -5.65
N ASN A 142 11.80 -3.20 -5.55
CA ASN A 142 11.87 -3.92 -4.29
C ASN A 142 13.33 -4.01 -3.83
N ARG A 143 13.61 -3.48 -2.65
CA ARG A 143 14.97 -3.40 -2.10
C ARG A 143 15.16 -4.39 -0.96
N ILE A 144 16.39 -4.90 -0.84
CA ILE A 144 16.75 -5.81 0.25
C ILE A 144 17.13 -5.01 1.50
N PHE A 145 17.96 -3.98 1.33
CA PHE A 145 18.39 -3.10 2.41
C PHE A 145 17.70 -1.74 2.32
N SER A 146 17.39 -1.16 3.48
CA SER A 146 16.73 0.14 3.55
C SER A 146 17.58 1.25 2.93
N GLY A 147 16.97 2.14 2.17
CA GLY A 147 17.63 3.31 1.60
C GLY A 147 16.67 4.12 0.71
N GLU A 148 17.22 4.87 -0.25
CA GLU A 148 16.44 5.60 -1.25
C GLU A 148 15.44 4.71 -2.00
N ILE A 149 14.27 5.27 -2.28
CA ILE A 149 13.21 4.57 -3.02
C ILE A 149 13.40 4.87 -4.50
N TYR A 150 13.53 3.80 -5.29
CA TYR A 150 13.64 3.86 -6.74
C TYR A 150 12.32 3.43 -7.39
N THR A 151 11.98 4.07 -8.50
CA THR A 151 10.68 3.93 -9.17
C THR A 151 10.84 3.74 -10.67
N MET A 152 9.93 2.97 -11.26
CA MET A 152 9.79 2.80 -12.71
C MET A 152 9.06 4.01 -13.29
N LEU A 153 9.78 4.91 -13.97
CA LEU A 153 9.25 6.21 -14.37
C LEU A 153 8.04 6.09 -15.31
N ARG A 154 8.04 5.11 -16.22
CA ARG A 154 6.98 4.94 -17.22
C ARG A 154 5.64 4.62 -16.56
N SER A 155 5.63 3.71 -15.58
CA SER A 155 4.42 3.31 -14.85
C SER A 155 3.73 4.51 -14.20
N PHE A 156 4.50 5.45 -13.63
CA PHE A 156 3.93 6.70 -13.08
C PHE A 156 3.53 7.74 -14.15
N ASN A 157 4.11 7.67 -15.35
CA ASN A 157 3.71 8.53 -16.47
C ASN A 157 2.37 8.12 -17.11
N GLN A 158 1.87 6.92 -16.86
CA GLN A 158 0.61 6.44 -17.45
C GLN A 158 -0.61 6.69 -16.57
N ILE A 159 -0.43 6.85 -15.25
CA ILE A 159 -1.54 7.07 -14.32
C ILE A 159 -1.86 8.55 -14.07
N GLU A 160 -3.14 8.87 -13.84
CA GLU A 160 -3.52 10.12 -13.17
C GLU A 160 -3.16 9.97 -11.68
N TYR A 161 -2.30 10.87 -11.19
CA TYR A 161 -1.69 10.64 -9.89
C TYR A 161 -2.62 11.05 -8.74
N ASN A 162 -3.12 10.06 -8.02
CA ASN A 162 -3.91 10.26 -6.82
C ASN A 162 -3.55 9.19 -5.79
N PHE A 163 -2.66 9.52 -4.85
CA PHE A 163 -2.20 8.58 -3.81
C PHE A 163 -3.33 7.93 -3.02
N LYS A 164 -4.43 8.66 -2.77
CA LYS A 164 -5.58 8.09 -2.06
C LYS A 164 -6.19 6.95 -2.88
N LEU A 165 -6.35 7.15 -4.19
CA LEU A 165 -6.87 6.12 -5.08
C LEU A 165 -5.92 4.94 -5.21
N ILE A 166 -4.62 5.23 -5.37
CA ILE A 166 -3.56 4.24 -5.49
C ILE A 166 -3.49 3.34 -4.25
N LYS A 167 -3.44 3.92 -3.05
CA LYS A 167 -3.20 3.19 -1.78
C LYS A 167 -4.22 2.07 -1.52
N THR A 168 -5.47 2.27 -1.92
CA THR A 168 -6.60 1.41 -1.59
C THR A 168 -7.10 0.60 -2.79
N HIS A 169 -6.47 0.77 -3.95
CA HIS A 169 -6.82 0.05 -5.16
C HIS A 169 -6.67 -1.46 -4.96
N GLY A 170 -7.70 -2.23 -5.33
CA GLY A 170 -7.73 -3.69 -5.20
C GLY A 170 -7.83 -4.22 -3.76
N MET A 171 -7.79 -3.37 -2.73
CA MET A 171 -7.95 -3.81 -1.34
C MET A 171 -9.34 -4.38 -1.06
N TYR A 172 -10.38 -3.85 -1.71
CA TYR A 172 -11.74 -4.36 -1.68
C TYR A 172 -12.30 -4.20 -3.09
N HIS A 173 -13.16 -5.13 -3.53
CA HIS A 173 -13.69 -5.10 -4.88
C HIS A 173 -15.22 -5.08 -4.96
N LEU A 174 -15.93 -5.14 -3.83
CA LEU A 174 -17.38 -5.06 -3.78
C LEU A 174 -17.80 -3.92 -2.86
N LEU A 175 -18.46 -2.91 -3.41
CA LEU A 175 -19.20 -1.89 -2.67
C LEU A 175 -20.66 -2.35 -2.58
N TYR A 176 -21.21 -2.44 -1.38
CA TYR A 176 -22.61 -2.79 -1.17
C TYR A 176 -23.38 -1.64 -0.52
N VAL A 177 -24.65 -1.55 -0.90
CA VAL A 177 -25.64 -0.63 -0.36
C VAL A 177 -26.86 -1.45 0.03
N TYR A 178 -27.12 -1.54 1.32
CA TYR A 178 -28.31 -2.18 1.87
C TYR A 178 -29.22 -1.10 2.43
N GLY A 179 -30.52 -1.30 2.47
CA GLY A 179 -31.42 -0.31 3.05
C GLY A 179 -32.88 -0.69 2.99
N SER A 180 -33.71 0.15 3.58
CA SER A 180 -35.15 0.00 3.60
C SER A 180 -35.81 1.29 3.12
N PRO A 181 -36.50 1.28 1.97
CA PRO A 181 -37.21 2.46 1.47
C PRO A 181 -38.33 2.94 2.40
N GLU A 182 -38.85 2.08 3.28
CA GLU A 182 -39.95 2.39 4.20
C GLU A 182 -39.58 3.42 5.27
N ASN A 183 -38.32 3.46 5.69
CA ASN A 183 -37.78 4.45 6.64
C ASN A 183 -36.59 5.23 6.08
N ASN A 184 -36.25 5.02 4.81
CA ASN A 184 -35.10 5.63 4.14
C ASN A 184 -33.75 5.38 4.85
N THR A 185 -33.64 4.29 5.60
CA THR A 185 -32.39 3.89 6.25
C THR A 185 -31.51 3.16 5.24
N VAL A 186 -30.25 3.58 5.11
CA VAL A 186 -29.27 2.99 4.18
C VAL A 186 -27.97 2.69 4.89
N LYS A 187 -27.40 1.51 4.65
CA LYS A 187 -26.04 1.13 5.01
C LYS A 187 -25.16 1.07 3.77
N VAL A 188 -24.00 1.72 3.82
CA VAL A 188 -22.95 1.60 2.80
C VAL A 188 -21.73 0.90 3.40
N GLY A 189 -21.16 -0.06 2.69
CA GLY A 189 -19.91 -0.68 3.10
C GLY A 189 -19.21 -1.42 1.96
N VAL A 190 -18.05 -2.00 2.26
CA VAL A 190 -17.26 -2.75 1.28
C VAL A 190 -16.87 -4.13 1.78
N THR A 191 -16.64 -5.04 0.86
CA THR A 191 -16.12 -6.37 1.15
C THR A 191 -15.22 -6.88 0.04
N LYS A 192 -14.37 -7.86 0.37
CA LYS A 192 -13.62 -8.60 -0.64
C LYS A 192 -14.55 -9.63 -1.25
N GLN A 193 -15.05 -10.60 -0.50
CA GLN A 193 -15.78 -11.73 -1.10
C GLN A 193 -17.10 -12.10 -0.41
N ASN A 194 -17.32 -11.67 0.84
CA ASN A 194 -18.42 -12.21 1.63
C ASN A 194 -19.56 -11.19 1.79
N LEU A 195 -20.42 -11.06 0.77
CA LEU A 195 -21.62 -10.19 0.82
C LEU A 195 -22.69 -10.75 1.75
N ALA A 196 -22.93 -12.06 1.73
CA ALA A 196 -23.94 -12.73 2.54
C ALA A 196 -23.74 -12.47 4.04
N ASN A 197 -22.52 -12.68 4.57
CA ASN A 197 -22.22 -12.38 5.97
C ASN A 197 -22.33 -10.89 6.29
N ARG A 198 -21.98 -10.00 5.34
CA ARG A 198 -22.16 -8.55 5.53
C ARG A 198 -23.64 -8.17 5.61
N TYR A 199 -24.49 -8.83 4.81
CA TYR A 199 -25.93 -8.63 4.83
C TYR A 199 -26.56 -9.15 6.11
N LEU A 200 -26.17 -10.35 6.57
CA LEU A 200 -26.63 -10.90 7.86
C LEU A 200 -26.31 -9.95 9.02
N LYS A 201 -25.04 -9.52 9.15
CA LYS A 201 -24.62 -8.57 10.20
C LYS A 201 -25.33 -7.21 10.10
N ALA A 202 -25.58 -6.73 8.89
CA ALA A 202 -26.32 -5.50 8.68
C ALA A 202 -27.79 -5.65 9.11
N THR A 203 -28.40 -6.81 8.84
CA THR A 203 -29.78 -7.14 9.21
C THR A 203 -29.92 -7.28 10.72
N GLU A 204 -28.99 -7.97 11.39
CA GLU A 204 -28.95 -8.07 12.86
C GLU A 204 -28.95 -6.67 13.50
N SER A 205 -28.00 -5.82 13.13
CA SER A 205 -27.91 -4.44 13.64
C SER A 205 -29.13 -3.60 13.27
N TYR A 206 -29.75 -3.81 12.11
CA TYR A 206 -30.95 -3.08 11.69
C TYR A 206 -32.18 -3.47 12.52
N ASN A 207 -32.36 -4.78 12.77
CA ASN A 207 -33.51 -5.31 13.49
C ASN A 207 -33.54 -4.90 14.96
N GLU A 208 -32.39 -4.58 15.57
CA GLU A 208 -32.32 -3.98 16.91
C GLU A 208 -33.12 -2.67 17.02
N HIS A 209 -33.23 -1.90 15.93
CA HIS A 209 -33.94 -0.63 15.89
C HIS A 209 -35.25 -0.69 15.11
N PHE A 210 -35.39 -1.62 14.16
CA PHE A 210 -36.54 -1.73 13.27
C PHE A 210 -37.00 -3.20 13.08
N PRO A 211 -37.50 -3.87 14.13
CA PRO A 211 -37.74 -5.33 14.13
C PRO A 211 -38.83 -5.79 13.16
N THR A 212 -39.76 -4.89 12.79
CA THR A 212 -40.88 -5.20 11.89
C THR A 212 -40.64 -4.81 10.44
N LYS A 213 -39.51 -4.13 10.14
CA LYS A 213 -39.21 -3.64 8.79
C LYS A 213 -38.19 -4.55 8.13
N LYS A 214 -38.24 -4.61 6.79
CA LYS A 214 -37.29 -5.40 6.01
C LYS A 214 -36.13 -4.52 5.53
N LEU A 215 -34.91 -4.94 5.81
CA LEU A 215 -33.71 -4.48 5.12
C LEU A 215 -33.61 -5.22 3.79
N ASN A 216 -33.24 -4.54 2.72
CA ASN A 216 -33.05 -5.14 1.39
C ASN A 216 -31.68 -4.78 0.84
N GLU A 217 -31.18 -5.60 -0.09
CA GLU A 217 -30.08 -5.19 -0.94
C GLU A 217 -30.58 -4.15 -1.96
N ILE A 218 -29.99 -2.96 -1.96
CA ILE A 218 -30.33 -1.88 -2.90
C ILE A 218 -29.39 -1.93 -4.10
N LYS A 219 -28.08 -2.06 -3.84
CA LYS A 219 -27.07 -2.03 -4.89
C LYS A 219 -25.80 -2.77 -4.48
N VAL A 220 -25.19 -3.45 -5.44
CA VAL A 220 -23.81 -3.90 -5.36
C VAL A 220 -23.07 -3.38 -6.60
N ILE A 221 -21.88 -2.83 -6.37
CA ILE A 221 -20.98 -2.35 -7.43
C ILE A 221 -19.65 -3.07 -7.28
N GLU A 222 -19.29 -3.84 -8.31
CA GLU A 222 -17.98 -4.45 -8.41
C GLU A 222 -16.97 -3.44 -8.98
N SER A 223 -15.93 -3.15 -8.20
CA SER A 223 -14.87 -2.22 -8.59
C SER A 223 -13.65 -2.36 -7.68
N LEU A 224 -12.46 -2.42 -8.26
CA LEU A 224 -11.18 -2.34 -7.52
C LEU A 224 -11.03 -1.04 -6.71
N ASN A 225 -11.90 -0.05 -6.92
CA ASN A 225 -11.91 1.22 -6.19
C ASN A 225 -12.98 1.25 -5.09
N ALA A 226 -13.59 0.13 -4.71
CA ALA A 226 -14.71 0.07 -3.76
C ALA A 226 -14.45 0.85 -2.45
N LEU A 227 -13.26 0.71 -1.86
CA LEU A 227 -12.90 1.41 -0.61
C LEU A 227 -12.84 2.94 -0.78
N ASN A 228 -12.44 3.42 -1.97
CA ASN A 228 -12.47 4.85 -2.29
C ASN A 228 -13.89 5.36 -2.49
N LEU A 229 -14.75 4.56 -3.14
CA LEU A 229 -16.15 4.87 -3.34
C LEU A 229 -16.89 4.97 -2.00
N GLU A 230 -16.67 4.01 -1.09
CA GLU A 230 -17.21 4.05 0.26
C GLU A 230 -16.77 5.31 1.01
N SER A 231 -15.46 5.61 0.98
CA SER A 231 -14.91 6.83 1.57
C SER A 231 -15.51 8.10 0.97
N TYR A 232 -15.86 8.09 -0.32
CA TYR A 232 -16.55 9.19 -0.97
C TYR A 232 -17.99 9.33 -0.46
N LEU A 233 -18.77 8.23 -0.47
CA LEU A 233 -20.16 8.21 0.00
C LEU A 233 -20.29 8.62 1.47
N LYS A 234 -19.39 8.15 2.34
CA LYS A 234 -19.32 8.56 3.76
C LYS A 234 -19.10 10.06 3.96
N ARG A 235 -18.46 10.75 3.01
CA ARG A 235 -18.30 12.21 3.01
C ARG A 235 -19.50 12.91 2.39
N LYS A 236 -20.00 12.41 1.25
CA LYS A 236 -21.16 12.96 0.54
C LYS A 236 -22.38 13.03 1.46
N PHE A 237 -22.64 11.95 2.19
CA PHE A 237 -23.79 11.81 3.08
C PHE A 237 -23.45 12.03 4.56
N LYS A 238 -22.38 12.79 4.87
CA LYS A 238 -21.89 12.97 6.25
C LYS A 238 -22.96 13.57 7.18
N GLN A 239 -23.80 14.46 6.67
CA GLN A 239 -24.84 15.13 7.46
C GLN A 239 -26.10 14.26 7.64
N GLN A 240 -26.24 13.23 6.81
CA GLN A 240 -27.35 12.29 6.82
C GLN A 240 -27.02 11.04 7.64
N ARG A 241 -26.06 11.09 8.56
CA ARG A 241 -25.74 9.94 9.42
C ARG A 241 -26.94 9.55 10.26
N HIS A 242 -27.22 8.26 10.33
CA HIS A 242 -28.41 7.78 11.03
C HIS A 242 -28.21 7.89 12.54
N PRO A 243 -29.07 8.61 13.28
CA PRO A 243 -28.84 8.91 14.70
C PRO A 243 -28.93 7.69 15.61
N LEU A 244 -29.73 6.68 15.21
CA LEU A 244 -29.90 5.46 16.00
C LEU A 244 -28.70 4.49 15.93
N PHE A 245 -27.87 4.58 14.90
CA PHE A 245 -26.73 3.67 14.74
C PHE A 245 -25.44 4.38 15.16
N ASN A 246 -24.69 3.78 16.09
CA ASN A 246 -23.35 4.28 16.45
C ASN A 246 -22.30 3.87 15.40
N SER A 247 -22.44 4.36 14.18
CA SER A 247 -21.61 3.98 13.05
C SER A 247 -21.52 5.09 11.99
N THR A 248 -20.44 5.08 11.22
CA THR A 248 -20.24 6.00 10.08
C THR A 248 -20.78 5.44 8.75
N GLU A 249 -21.41 4.28 8.79
CA GLU A 249 -21.86 3.53 7.61
C GLU A 249 -23.37 3.57 7.39
N TRP A 250 -24.13 4.00 8.41
CA TRP A 250 -25.58 4.06 8.37
C TRP A 250 -26.03 5.51 8.15
N PHE A 251 -26.98 5.69 7.26
CA PHE A 251 -27.51 6.97 6.83
C PHE A 251 -29.04 6.96 6.88
N LEU A 252 -29.63 8.09 7.23
CA LEU A 252 -31.05 8.39 7.08
C LEU A 252 -31.18 9.37 5.91
N LEU A 253 -31.55 8.86 4.75
CA LEU A 253 -31.63 9.66 3.52
C LEU A 253 -33.03 10.23 3.34
N THR A 254 -33.15 11.32 2.59
CA THR A 254 -34.44 11.73 2.03
C THR A 254 -34.86 10.79 0.90
N LYS A 255 -36.16 10.78 0.54
CA LYS A 255 -36.65 10.00 -0.61
C LYS A 255 -35.93 10.36 -1.92
N SER A 256 -35.56 11.63 -2.10
CA SER A 256 -34.77 12.08 -3.25
C SER A 256 -33.34 11.55 -3.20
N GLU A 257 -32.67 11.60 -2.05
CA GLU A 257 -31.31 11.08 -1.91
C GLU A 257 -31.24 9.56 -2.03
N LEU A 258 -32.30 8.83 -1.67
CA LEU A 258 -32.37 7.38 -1.88
C LEU A 258 -32.30 7.00 -3.36
N LYS A 259 -32.83 7.85 -4.26
CA LYS A 259 -32.75 7.68 -5.72
C LYS A 259 -31.32 7.67 -6.24
N TYR A 260 -30.39 8.28 -5.49
CA TYR A 260 -28.96 8.19 -5.76
C TYR A 260 -28.51 6.74 -5.99
N PHE A 261 -29.06 5.80 -5.23
CA PHE A 261 -28.76 4.38 -5.33
C PHE A 261 -29.81 3.58 -6.11
N THR A 262 -31.11 3.81 -5.88
CA THR A 262 -32.16 2.97 -6.49
C THR A 262 -32.36 3.24 -7.98
N ASN A 263 -32.07 4.45 -8.43
CA ASN A 263 -32.28 4.88 -9.83
C ASN A 263 -30.94 5.09 -10.56
N ASP A 264 -29.84 4.61 -10.00
CA ASP A 264 -28.48 4.79 -10.53
C ASP A 264 -28.07 6.26 -10.78
N GLU A 265 -28.65 7.23 -10.07
CA GLU A 265 -28.29 8.64 -10.25
C GLU A 265 -26.82 8.93 -9.85
N TYR A 266 -26.18 8.02 -9.10
CA TYR A 266 -24.72 8.05 -8.88
C TYR A 266 -23.90 8.07 -10.18
N LYS A 267 -24.45 7.57 -11.30
CA LYS A 267 -23.80 7.62 -12.61
C LYS A 267 -23.66 9.04 -13.16
N ASN A 268 -24.49 9.96 -12.67
CA ASN A 268 -24.45 11.39 -13.01
C ASN A 268 -23.52 12.18 -12.08
N ASP A 269 -23.01 11.55 -11.01
CA ASP A 269 -22.05 12.16 -10.10
C ASP A 269 -20.64 12.02 -10.65
N ALA A 270 -20.11 13.13 -11.20
CA ALA A 270 -18.81 13.16 -11.85
C ALA A 270 -17.65 12.72 -10.93
N ASP A 271 -17.70 13.06 -9.64
CA ASP A 271 -16.67 12.68 -8.67
C ASP A 271 -16.74 11.18 -8.35
N PHE A 272 -17.96 10.65 -8.18
CA PHE A 272 -18.16 9.21 -8.01
C PHE A 272 -17.65 8.43 -9.23
N MET A 273 -18.02 8.88 -10.43
CA MET A 273 -17.62 8.24 -11.68
C MET A 273 -16.11 8.34 -11.93
N LYS A 274 -15.48 9.45 -11.55
CA LYS A 274 -14.01 9.58 -11.61
C LYS A 274 -13.31 8.53 -10.75
N ILE A 275 -13.83 8.28 -9.54
CA ILE A 275 -13.28 7.24 -8.65
C ILE A 275 -13.58 5.84 -9.20
N LEU A 276 -14.82 5.61 -9.65
CA LEU A 276 -15.26 4.30 -10.16
C LEU A 276 -14.43 3.87 -11.37
N ASN A 277 -14.21 4.79 -12.30
CA ASN A 277 -13.49 4.57 -13.55
C ASN A 277 -11.97 4.70 -13.42
N TYR A 278 -11.45 4.97 -12.22
CA TYR A 278 -10.01 5.07 -12.01
C TYR A 278 -9.34 3.73 -12.31
N LYS A 279 -8.42 3.72 -13.28
CA LYS A 279 -7.63 2.54 -13.61
C LYS A 279 -6.20 2.75 -13.17
N LEU A 280 -5.71 1.82 -12.37
CA LEU A 280 -4.28 1.62 -12.20
C LEU A 280 -3.94 0.55 -13.24
N ASP A 281 -3.25 0.90 -14.31
CA ASP A 281 -2.86 -0.10 -15.32
C ASP A 281 -2.09 -1.22 -14.59
N VAL A 282 -2.66 -2.43 -14.53
CA VAL A 282 -2.06 -3.65 -13.96
C VAL A 282 -1.27 -4.37 -15.03
#